data_AF-A0A947S7H6-F1
#
_entry.id   AF-A0A947S7H6-F1
#
_cell.length_a   1.000
_cell.length_b   1.000
_cell.length_c   1.000
_cell.angle_alpha   90.00
_cell.angle_beta   90.00
_cell.angle_gamma   90.00
#
_symmetry.space_group_name_H-M   'P 1'
#
loop_
_entity.id
_entity.type
_entity.pdbx_description
1 polymer ?
#
loop_
_entity_poly.entity_id
_entity_poly.type
_entity_poly.pdbx_seq_one_letter_code
_entity_poly.pdbx_strand_id
1 'polypeptide(L)'
;MAKRKMVQYNLLKNSISAYFAAIELHNKPNIAYRYETVTLLIMNAWELALKAFIRKYIKDKSIFEKEDMVQKKEPTPNPSQEGNPETSRQKEKHTISFDIAIKYVDDYINGEIKPKSFLATKENLGLIKYYRNNVAHFYNEALEPDIFMLVARAALNFVEFIKLFFKKDIIADEGLFIMPLGFKLPFKPEDFLSKNSVNYISSVESKRFIDKIIKVVCDLKEAGIEESVVLGFNIYLDSVKKITNSDLLVAITSEEEADASFAKTDKIQISDDPNARP
;
A
#
# COMPACT_ATOMS: atom_id res chain seq x y z
N MET A 1 -16.89 -26.81 9.11
CA MET A 1 -16.29 -26.27 7.86
C MET A 1 -17.12 -25.19 7.17
N ALA A 2 -18.46 -25.33 7.04
CA ALA A 2 -19.32 -24.36 6.36
C ALA A 2 -19.22 -22.91 6.88
N LYS A 3 -19.27 -22.71 8.21
CA LYS A 3 -19.13 -21.37 8.82
C LYS A 3 -17.79 -20.69 8.52
N ARG A 4 -16.70 -21.45 8.43
CA ARG A 4 -15.36 -20.91 8.10
C ARG A 4 -15.31 -20.42 6.65
N LYS A 5 -15.86 -21.19 5.71
CA LYS A 5 -15.98 -20.80 4.30
C LYS A 5 -16.88 -19.57 4.13
N MET A 6 -18.00 -19.50 4.86
CA MET A 6 -18.90 -18.35 4.83
C MET A 6 -18.23 -17.07 5.32
N VAL A 7 -17.51 -17.12 6.45
CA VAL A 7 -16.76 -15.96 6.98
C VAL A 7 -15.68 -15.53 5.99
N GLN A 8 -14.91 -16.47 5.44
CA GLN A 8 -13.89 -16.17 4.43
C GLN A 8 -14.50 -15.49 3.19
N TYR A 9 -15.62 -16.00 2.69
CA TYR A 9 -16.32 -15.44 1.53
C TYR A 9 -16.80 -14.01 1.80
N ASN A 10 -17.42 -13.75 2.95
CA ASN A 10 -17.92 -12.42 3.30
C ASN A 10 -16.79 -11.41 3.52
N LEU A 11 -15.68 -11.82 4.16
CA LEU A 11 -14.48 -10.99 4.29
C LEU A 11 -13.91 -10.61 2.92
N LEU A 12 -13.79 -11.59 2.02
CA LEU A 12 -13.28 -11.34 0.67
C LEU A 12 -14.22 -10.44 -0.13
N LYS A 13 -15.54 -10.65 -0.04
CA LYS A 13 -16.53 -9.79 -0.71
C LYS A 13 -16.41 -8.34 -0.24
N ASN A 14 -16.39 -8.11 1.07
CA ASN A 14 -16.28 -6.77 1.65
C ASN A 14 -14.91 -6.13 1.34
N SER A 15 -13.84 -6.92 1.33
CA SER A 15 -12.49 -6.49 0.95
C SER A 15 -12.47 -5.94 -0.47
N ILE A 16 -13.06 -6.66 -1.42
CA ILE A 16 -13.14 -6.26 -2.83
C ILE A 16 -14.01 -5.02 -2.99
N SER A 17 -15.17 -4.94 -2.30
CA SER A 17 -16.01 -3.74 -2.34
C SER A 17 -15.32 -2.49 -1.77
N ALA A 18 -14.56 -2.63 -0.68
CA ALA A 18 -13.77 -1.53 -0.12
C ALA A 18 -12.66 -1.08 -1.07
N TYR A 19 -12.02 -2.02 -1.77
CA TYR A 19 -11.04 -1.72 -2.81
C TYR A 19 -11.65 -0.87 -3.93
N PHE A 20 -12.78 -1.30 -4.51
CA PHE A 20 -13.43 -0.53 -5.58
C PHE A 20 -13.89 0.86 -5.13
N ALA A 21 -14.45 0.97 -3.92
CA ALA A 21 -14.80 2.27 -3.35
C ALA A 21 -13.58 3.22 -3.26
N ALA A 22 -12.39 2.68 -2.94
CA ALA A 22 -11.17 3.48 -2.92
C ALA A 22 -10.76 3.96 -4.31
N ILE A 23 -10.84 3.09 -5.33
CA ILE A 23 -10.48 3.42 -6.72
C ILE A 23 -11.46 4.45 -7.30
N GLU A 24 -12.76 4.27 -7.08
CA GLU A 24 -13.79 5.23 -7.50
C GLU A 24 -13.55 6.62 -6.88
N LEU A 25 -13.23 6.67 -5.59
CA LEU A 25 -12.98 7.93 -4.90
C LEU A 25 -11.69 8.60 -5.38
N HIS A 26 -10.64 7.83 -5.65
CA HIS A 26 -9.40 8.34 -6.23
C HIS A 26 -9.65 9.05 -7.58
N ASN A 27 -10.50 8.44 -8.42
CA ASN A 27 -10.83 8.95 -9.76
C ASN A 27 -11.79 10.15 -9.75
N LYS A 28 -12.43 10.49 -8.62
CA LYS A 28 -13.31 11.66 -8.54
C LYS A 28 -12.51 12.96 -8.43
N PRO A 29 -12.72 13.96 -9.31
CA PRO A 29 -12.05 15.26 -9.20
C PRO A 29 -12.58 16.07 -8.00
N ASN A 30 -11.79 17.05 -7.56
CA ASN A 30 -12.19 18.09 -6.59
C ASN A 30 -12.69 17.60 -5.22
N ILE A 31 -12.13 16.51 -4.70
CA ILE A 31 -12.34 16.09 -3.31
C ILE A 31 -11.15 16.57 -2.48
N ALA A 32 -11.40 17.41 -1.48
CA ALA A 32 -10.36 17.97 -0.60
C ALA A 32 -9.77 16.95 0.37
N TYR A 33 -10.57 15.99 0.86
CA TYR A 33 -10.16 14.93 1.79
C TYR A 33 -9.97 13.57 1.08
N ARG A 34 -9.43 13.61 -0.14
CA ARG A 34 -9.44 12.47 -1.07
C ARG A 34 -8.48 11.39 -0.61
N TYR A 35 -7.19 11.72 -0.48
CA TYR A 35 -6.17 10.72 -0.20
C TYR A 35 -6.29 10.16 1.22
N GLU A 36 -6.78 10.97 2.15
CA GLU A 36 -7.13 10.54 3.50
C GLU A 36 -8.19 9.45 3.48
N THR A 37 -9.26 9.66 2.70
CA THR A 37 -10.36 8.69 2.58
C THR A 37 -9.93 7.47 1.76
N VAL A 38 -9.21 7.67 0.65
CA VAL A 38 -8.69 6.57 -0.19
C VAL A 38 -7.76 5.67 0.62
N THR A 39 -6.85 6.24 1.42
CA THR A 39 -5.96 5.48 2.30
C THR A 39 -6.75 4.65 3.31
N LEU A 40 -7.79 5.21 3.93
CA LEU A 40 -8.65 4.46 4.87
C LEU A 40 -9.32 3.27 4.20
N LEU A 41 -9.87 3.46 2.99
CA LEU A 41 -10.55 2.40 2.24
C LEU A 41 -9.58 1.31 1.76
N ILE A 42 -8.40 1.68 1.24
CA ILE A 42 -7.35 0.73 0.83
C ILE A 42 -6.84 -0.08 2.02
N MET A 43 -6.60 0.55 3.17
CA MET A 43 -6.17 -0.18 4.37
C MET A 43 -7.23 -1.16 4.85
N ASN A 44 -8.51 -0.77 4.83
CA ASN A 44 -9.62 -1.66 5.17
C ASN A 44 -9.72 -2.84 4.17
N ALA A 45 -9.59 -2.57 2.87
CA ALA A 45 -9.58 -3.61 1.85
C ALA A 45 -8.49 -4.66 2.13
N TRP A 46 -7.26 -4.21 2.39
CA TRP A 46 -6.14 -5.08 2.74
C TRP A 46 -6.36 -5.83 4.05
N GLU A 47 -6.82 -5.18 5.11
CA GLU A 47 -7.06 -5.83 6.40
C GLU A 47 -8.06 -6.99 6.26
N LEU A 48 -9.16 -6.77 5.52
CA LEU A 48 -10.15 -7.80 5.23
C LEU A 48 -9.59 -8.93 4.35
N ALA A 49 -8.77 -8.61 3.34
CA ALA A 49 -8.10 -9.60 2.49
C ALA A 49 -7.14 -10.49 3.28
N LEU A 50 -6.32 -9.91 4.16
CA LEU A 50 -5.37 -10.64 5.03
C LEU A 50 -6.13 -11.56 5.98
N LYS A 51 -7.23 -11.10 6.59
CA LYS A 51 -8.09 -11.94 7.44
C LYS A 51 -8.74 -13.08 6.65
N ALA A 52 -9.17 -12.83 5.42
CA ALA A 52 -9.68 -13.87 4.52
C ALA A 52 -8.58 -14.88 4.16
N PHE A 53 -7.35 -14.43 3.94
CA PHE A 53 -6.20 -15.29 3.65
C PHE A 53 -5.90 -16.21 4.82
N ILE A 54 -5.81 -15.67 6.04
CA ILE A 54 -5.61 -16.45 7.28
C ILE A 54 -6.72 -17.52 7.38
N ARG A 55 -7.97 -17.16 7.07
CA ARG A 55 -9.08 -18.14 7.06
C ARG A 55 -8.96 -19.20 5.99
N LYS A 56 -8.36 -18.91 4.84
CA LYS A 56 -8.19 -19.89 3.77
C LYS A 56 -7.00 -20.82 4.01
N TYR A 57 -5.85 -20.27 4.40
CA TYR A 57 -4.56 -20.97 4.39
C TYR A 57 -4.04 -21.35 5.78
N ILE A 58 -4.28 -20.52 6.79
CA ILE A 58 -3.67 -20.68 8.13
C ILE A 58 -4.71 -21.26 9.11
N LYS A 59 -4.76 -22.59 9.22
CA LYS A 59 -5.83 -23.29 9.95
C LYS A 59 -5.71 -23.17 11.47
N ASP A 60 -4.49 -23.06 11.98
CA ASP A 60 -4.13 -22.99 13.40
C ASP A 60 -4.33 -21.60 14.03
N LYS A 61 -4.36 -20.52 13.23
CA LYS A 61 -4.56 -19.15 13.73
C LYS A 61 -6.01 -18.71 13.74
N SER A 62 -6.38 -17.90 14.74
CA SER A 62 -7.67 -17.21 14.80
C SER A 62 -7.57 -15.76 14.31
N ILE A 63 -8.64 -15.24 13.68
CA ILE A 63 -8.85 -13.81 13.39
C ILE A 63 -9.70 -13.15 14.47
N PHE A 64 -10.19 -13.90 15.44
CA PHE A 64 -10.87 -13.37 16.61
C PHE A 64 -9.86 -13.32 17.75
N GLU A 65 -9.83 -12.20 18.46
CA GLU A 65 -9.00 -12.04 19.64
C GLU A 65 -9.41 -13.08 20.68
N LYS A 66 -8.42 -13.59 21.41
CA LYS A 66 -8.70 -14.40 22.59
C LYS A 66 -9.19 -13.42 23.65
N GLU A 67 -10.38 -13.64 24.18
CA GLU A 67 -10.84 -12.87 25.33
C GLU A 67 -9.81 -13.07 26.45
N ASP A 68 -9.03 -12.03 26.76
CA ASP A 68 -8.34 -12.00 28.04
C ASP A 68 -9.44 -12.07 29.09
N MET A 69 -9.40 -13.10 29.94
CA MET A 69 -10.23 -13.19 31.13
C MET A 69 -9.78 -12.10 32.10
N VAL A 70 -10.03 -10.84 31.77
CA VAL A 70 -10.00 -9.76 32.75
C VAL A 70 -11.16 -10.06 33.67
N GLN A 71 -10.85 -10.65 34.83
CA GLN A 71 -11.71 -10.63 35.99
C GLN A 71 -11.98 -9.15 36.32
N LYS A 72 -12.95 -8.53 35.66
CA LYS A 72 -13.61 -7.38 36.23
C LYS A 72 -14.25 -7.91 37.50
N LYS A 73 -13.63 -7.64 38.65
CA LYS A 73 -14.33 -7.70 39.94
C LYS A 73 -15.52 -6.77 39.81
N GLU A 74 -16.68 -7.33 39.50
CA GLU A 74 -17.94 -6.61 39.65
C GLU A 74 -18.05 -6.21 41.13
N PRO A 75 -18.33 -4.94 41.45
CA PRO A 75 -18.70 -4.59 42.81
C PRO A 75 -19.99 -5.36 43.15
N THR A 76 -19.99 -6.00 44.31
CA THR A 76 -21.09 -6.78 44.88
C THR A 76 -22.46 -6.14 44.62
N PRO A 77 -23.47 -6.89 44.12
CA PRO A 77 -24.78 -6.32 43.85
C PRO A 77 -25.53 -6.03 45.17
N ASN A 78 -26.10 -4.82 45.27
CA ASN A 78 -27.10 -4.50 46.28
C ASN A 78 -28.33 -5.41 46.08
N PRO A 79 -28.87 -6.03 47.15
CA PRO A 79 -30.05 -6.87 47.05
C PRO A 79 -31.31 -6.01 47.04
N SER A 80 -31.73 -5.55 45.87
CA SER A 80 -33.11 -5.12 45.60
C SER A 80 -33.28 -4.76 44.14
N GLN A 81 -33.69 -5.74 43.33
CA GLN A 81 -34.76 -5.59 42.33
C GLN A 81 -34.92 -6.91 41.55
N GLU A 82 -36.11 -7.48 41.70
CA GLU A 82 -36.61 -8.62 40.94
C GLU A 82 -36.79 -8.27 39.45
N GLY A 83 -36.43 -9.20 38.57
CA GLY A 83 -37.07 -9.38 37.27
C GLY A 83 -36.42 -8.71 36.05
N ASN A 84 -35.60 -9.48 35.32
CA ASN A 84 -35.91 -9.83 33.93
C ASN A 84 -34.99 -10.95 33.42
N PRO A 85 -35.52 -11.92 32.65
CA PRO A 85 -34.75 -13.05 32.13
C PRO A 85 -33.78 -12.60 31.03
N GLU A 86 -32.55 -13.08 31.18
CA GLU A 86 -31.41 -13.08 30.27
C GLU A 86 -31.71 -12.87 28.78
N THR A 87 -31.57 -11.64 28.28
CA THR A 87 -31.03 -11.46 26.93
C THR A 87 -29.53 -11.64 27.00
N SER A 88 -29.07 -12.83 26.61
CA SER A 88 -27.67 -13.12 26.32
C SER A 88 -27.12 -12.06 25.35
N ARG A 89 -26.46 -11.02 25.89
CA ARG A 89 -25.66 -10.07 25.12
C ARG A 89 -24.67 -10.94 24.32
N GLN A 90 -24.79 -10.96 22.99
CA GLN A 90 -23.74 -11.48 22.13
C GLN A 90 -22.50 -10.63 22.44
N LYS A 91 -21.62 -11.14 23.33
CA LYS A 91 -20.37 -10.47 23.68
C LYS A 91 -19.62 -10.16 22.39
N GLU A 92 -19.32 -8.89 22.17
CA GLU A 92 -18.70 -8.38 20.96
C GLU A 92 -17.32 -9.04 20.78
N LYS A 93 -17.22 -9.94 19.79
CA LYS A 93 -15.94 -10.59 19.47
C LYS A 93 -15.13 -9.67 18.58
N HIS A 94 -14.14 -9.00 19.17
CA HIS A 94 -13.17 -8.22 18.40
C HIS A 94 -12.32 -9.13 17.50
N THR A 95 -12.00 -8.63 16.32
CA THR A 95 -11.09 -9.29 15.38
C THR A 95 -9.67 -8.79 15.57
N ILE A 96 -8.68 -9.64 15.27
CA ILE A 96 -7.27 -9.27 15.30
C ILE A 96 -6.99 -7.98 14.51
N SER A 97 -6.01 -7.21 14.98
CA SER A 97 -5.55 -6.00 14.31
C SER A 97 -4.84 -6.30 13.00
N PHE A 98 -4.69 -5.25 12.18
CA PHE A 98 -3.89 -5.29 10.95
C PHE A 98 -2.46 -5.82 11.20
N ASP A 99 -1.79 -5.40 12.28
CA ASP A 99 -0.40 -5.81 12.58
C ASP A 99 -0.27 -7.32 12.80
N ILE A 100 -1.23 -7.90 13.51
CA ILE A 100 -1.27 -9.34 13.75
C ILE A 100 -1.58 -10.06 12.42
N ALA A 101 -2.54 -9.54 11.65
CA ALA A 101 -2.94 -10.15 10.40
C ALA A 101 -1.79 -10.17 9.38
N ILE A 102 -1.10 -9.04 9.19
CA ILE A 102 0.00 -8.95 8.23
C ILE A 102 1.18 -9.80 8.65
N LYS A 103 1.49 -9.89 9.95
CA LYS A 103 2.53 -10.78 10.45
C LYS A 103 2.24 -12.23 10.13
N TYR A 104 1.02 -12.71 10.39
CA TYR A 104 0.66 -14.10 10.09
C TYR A 104 0.74 -14.42 8.60
N VAL A 105 0.36 -13.48 7.73
CA VAL A 105 0.45 -13.66 6.29
C VAL A 105 1.91 -13.65 5.82
N ASP A 106 2.72 -12.72 6.31
CA ASP A 106 4.15 -12.61 5.99
C ASP A 106 4.92 -13.88 6.41
N ASP A 107 4.73 -14.33 7.66
CA ASP A 107 5.35 -15.55 8.17
C ASP A 107 4.98 -16.77 7.30
N TYR A 108 3.70 -16.89 6.90
CA TYR A 108 3.23 -17.99 6.07
C TYR A 108 3.77 -17.94 4.64
N ILE A 109 3.72 -16.77 3.98
CA ILE A 109 4.19 -16.64 2.59
C ILE A 109 5.71 -16.89 2.51
N ASN A 110 6.47 -16.35 3.46
CA ASN A 110 7.92 -16.52 3.48
C ASN A 110 8.34 -17.94 3.87
N GLY A 111 7.56 -18.63 4.71
CA GLY A 111 7.84 -20.01 5.11
C GLY A 111 7.41 -21.06 4.09
N GLU A 112 6.23 -20.90 3.48
CA GLU A 112 5.57 -21.98 2.73
C GLU A 112 5.49 -21.74 1.21
N ILE A 113 5.63 -20.49 0.74
CA ILE A 113 5.35 -20.14 -0.66
C ILE A 113 6.61 -19.69 -1.39
N LYS A 114 7.12 -18.51 -1.03
CA LYS A 114 8.31 -17.94 -1.65
C LYS A 114 8.97 -16.98 -0.65
N PRO A 115 10.20 -17.29 -0.20
CA PRO A 115 10.93 -16.42 0.71
C PRO A 115 11.04 -14.98 0.17
N LYS A 116 10.89 -14.00 1.06
CA LYS A 116 11.00 -12.56 0.82
C LYS A 116 9.99 -11.95 -0.17
N SER A 117 9.08 -12.75 -0.74
CA SER A 117 8.18 -12.30 -1.80
C SER A 117 7.08 -11.33 -1.36
N PHE A 118 6.78 -11.28 -0.06
CA PHE A 118 5.75 -10.40 0.48
C PHE A 118 6.32 -9.15 1.19
N LEU A 119 7.65 -9.06 1.33
CA LEU A 119 8.26 -8.04 2.18
C LEU A 119 8.03 -6.62 1.64
N ALA A 120 8.18 -6.39 0.34
CA ALA A 120 7.88 -5.08 -0.27
C ALA A 120 6.41 -4.67 -0.06
N THR A 121 5.47 -5.61 -0.25
CA THR A 121 4.04 -5.35 0.01
C THR A 121 3.80 -5.01 1.49
N LYS A 122 4.45 -5.74 2.40
CA LYS A 122 4.33 -5.48 3.84
C LYS A 122 4.84 -4.10 4.22
N GLU A 123 6.00 -3.70 3.72
CA GLU A 123 6.56 -2.38 4.00
C GLU A 123 5.72 -1.24 3.39
N ASN A 124 5.24 -1.41 2.16
CA ASN A 124 4.31 -0.48 1.53
C ASN A 124 3.04 -0.27 2.40
N LEU A 125 2.40 -1.35 2.83
CA LEU A 125 1.22 -1.24 3.70
C LEU A 125 1.55 -0.66 5.08
N GLY A 126 2.76 -0.91 5.60
CA GLY A 126 3.27 -0.30 6.83
C GLY A 126 3.39 1.22 6.73
N LEU A 127 3.88 1.73 5.59
CA LEU A 127 3.97 3.16 5.30
C LEU A 127 2.58 3.80 5.17
N ILE A 128 1.66 3.15 4.45
CA ILE A 128 0.28 3.63 4.31
C ILE A 128 -0.43 3.64 5.66
N LYS A 129 -0.26 2.61 6.49
CA LYS A 129 -0.79 2.57 7.85
C LYS A 129 -0.24 3.71 8.71
N TYR A 130 1.06 3.99 8.61
CA TYR A 130 1.69 5.10 9.32
C TYR A 130 1.06 6.44 8.93
N TYR A 131 0.91 6.69 7.63
CA TYR A 131 0.20 7.88 7.14
C TYR A 131 -1.27 7.92 7.59
N ARG A 132 -2.00 6.80 7.48
CA ARG A 132 -3.39 6.67 7.94
C ARG A 132 -3.55 7.07 9.41
N ASN A 133 -2.65 6.59 10.27
CA ASN A 133 -2.69 6.90 11.69
C ASN A 133 -2.41 8.39 11.93
N ASN A 134 -1.49 9.00 11.18
CA ASN A 134 -1.25 10.43 11.29
C ASN A 134 -2.47 11.22 10.80
N VAL A 135 -3.01 10.95 9.62
CA VAL A 135 -4.19 11.63 9.07
C VAL A 135 -5.45 11.48 9.92
N ALA A 136 -5.67 10.29 10.49
CA ALA A 136 -6.82 10.05 11.34
C ALA A 136 -6.72 10.76 12.71
N HIS A 137 -5.52 11.20 13.10
CA HIS A 137 -5.24 11.76 14.42
C HIS A 137 -4.60 13.16 14.39
N PHE A 138 -4.26 13.69 13.21
CA PHE A 138 -3.53 14.94 13.01
C PHE A 138 -3.69 15.47 11.57
N TYR A 139 -3.61 16.79 11.37
CA TYR A 139 -3.65 17.39 10.03
C TYR A 139 -2.31 17.19 9.32
N ASN A 140 -2.33 16.90 8.02
CA ASN A 140 -1.10 16.71 7.24
C ASN A 140 -1.01 17.76 6.13
N GLU A 141 0.19 18.24 5.83
CA GLU A 141 0.46 19.02 4.61
C GLU A 141 0.19 18.14 3.37
N ALA A 142 0.04 18.78 2.20
CA ALA A 142 -0.30 18.10 0.95
C ALA A 142 0.84 17.18 0.46
N LEU A 143 0.88 15.95 0.99
CA LEU A 143 1.76 14.85 0.56
C LEU A 143 1.15 14.02 -0.58
N GLU A 144 0.32 14.64 -1.40
CA GLU A 144 -0.46 13.95 -2.44
C GLU A 144 0.39 13.09 -3.39
N PRO A 145 1.59 13.51 -3.85
CA PRO A 145 2.40 12.70 -4.75
C PRO A 145 2.91 11.41 -4.08
N ASP A 146 3.46 11.52 -2.87
CA ASP A 146 4.00 10.38 -2.12
C ASP A 146 2.92 9.36 -1.77
N ILE A 147 1.77 9.86 -1.32
CA ILE A 147 0.62 9.02 -0.95
C ILE A 147 -0.02 8.39 -2.16
N PHE A 148 -0.13 9.12 -3.27
CA PHE A 148 -0.55 8.56 -4.54
C PHE A 148 0.33 7.36 -4.93
N MET A 149 1.65 7.50 -4.90
CA MET A 149 2.56 6.42 -5.30
C MET A 149 2.42 5.19 -4.40
N LEU A 150 2.30 5.39 -3.08
CA LEU A 150 2.11 4.30 -2.12
C LEU A 150 0.78 3.59 -2.34
N VAL A 151 -0.31 4.35 -2.46
CA VAL A 151 -1.68 3.85 -2.67
C VAL A 151 -1.79 3.12 -4.01
N ALA A 152 -1.25 3.67 -5.09
CA ALA A 152 -1.26 3.05 -6.41
C ALA A 152 -0.52 1.71 -6.38
N ARG A 153 0.66 1.66 -5.74
CA ARG A 153 1.41 0.41 -5.56
C ARG A 153 0.62 -0.62 -4.72
N ALA A 154 -0.01 -0.19 -3.64
CA ALA A 154 -0.86 -1.05 -2.82
C ALA A 154 -2.06 -1.59 -3.60
N ALA A 155 -2.65 -0.79 -4.49
CA ALA A 155 -3.77 -1.19 -5.31
C ALA A 155 -3.39 -2.25 -6.35
N LEU A 156 -2.23 -2.10 -7.00
CA LEU A 156 -1.69 -3.11 -7.92
C LEU A 156 -1.39 -4.42 -7.20
N ASN A 157 -0.67 -4.33 -6.08
CA ASN A 157 -0.34 -5.50 -5.26
C ASN A 157 -1.60 -6.21 -4.75
N PHE A 158 -2.69 -5.47 -4.50
CA PHE A 158 -3.96 -6.04 -4.05
C PHE A 158 -4.59 -6.92 -5.14
N VAL A 159 -4.66 -6.42 -6.38
CA VAL A 159 -5.18 -7.19 -7.52
C VAL A 159 -4.39 -8.47 -7.71
N GLU A 160 -3.06 -8.38 -7.69
CA GLU A 160 -2.17 -9.54 -7.80
C GLU A 160 -2.38 -10.54 -6.65
N PHE A 161 -2.49 -10.05 -5.41
CA PHE A 161 -2.75 -10.87 -4.23
C PHE A 161 -4.08 -11.63 -4.33
N ILE A 162 -5.16 -10.95 -4.74
CA ILE A 162 -6.48 -11.57 -4.91
C ILE A 162 -6.45 -12.60 -6.03
N LYS A 163 -5.80 -12.30 -7.16
CA LYS A 163 -5.64 -13.23 -8.28
C LYS A 163 -4.84 -14.46 -7.89
N LEU A 164 -3.71 -14.28 -7.23
CA LEU A 164 -2.81 -15.36 -6.82
C LEU A 164 -3.48 -16.29 -5.80
N PHE A 165 -4.04 -15.74 -4.73
CA PHE A 165 -4.50 -16.49 -3.56
C PHE A 165 -5.99 -16.80 -3.55
N PHE A 166 -6.82 -16.07 -4.28
CA PHE A 166 -8.26 -16.34 -4.34
C PHE A 166 -8.75 -16.79 -5.71
N LYS A 167 -7.86 -16.79 -6.72
CA LYS A 167 -8.18 -17.19 -8.11
C LYS A 167 -9.36 -16.39 -8.67
N LYS A 168 -9.41 -15.10 -8.34
CA LYS A 168 -10.38 -14.13 -8.83
C LYS A 168 -9.67 -13.01 -9.57
N ASP A 169 -10.09 -12.72 -10.78
CA ASP A 169 -9.55 -11.60 -11.54
C ASP A 169 -10.51 -10.42 -11.41
N ILE A 170 -10.41 -9.69 -10.30
CA ILE A 170 -11.38 -8.64 -9.97
C ILE A 170 -11.43 -7.52 -11.02
N ILE A 171 -10.37 -7.33 -11.81
CA ILE A 171 -10.36 -6.31 -12.88
C ILE A 171 -11.21 -6.79 -14.06
N ALA A 172 -11.07 -8.06 -14.46
CA ALA A 172 -11.87 -8.64 -15.53
C ALA A 172 -13.32 -8.94 -15.10
N ASP A 173 -13.50 -9.44 -13.87
CA ASP A 173 -14.77 -9.96 -13.36
C ASP A 173 -15.79 -8.85 -13.04
N GLU A 174 -15.32 -7.68 -12.60
CA GLU A 174 -16.20 -6.59 -12.12
C GLU A 174 -16.33 -5.44 -13.13
N GLY A 175 -15.75 -5.59 -14.33
CA GLY A 175 -15.97 -4.66 -15.45
C GLY A 175 -15.54 -3.23 -15.12
N LEU A 176 -14.37 -3.05 -14.51
CA LEU A 176 -13.83 -1.74 -14.17
C LEU A 176 -13.41 -0.98 -15.45
N PHE A 177 -14.39 -0.42 -16.17
CA PHE A 177 -14.19 0.44 -17.32
C PHE A 177 -14.01 1.89 -16.84
N ILE A 178 -12.84 2.20 -16.30
CA ILE A 178 -12.49 3.59 -16.01
C ILE A 178 -12.14 4.26 -17.35
N MET A 179 -12.95 5.23 -17.77
CA MET A 179 -12.44 6.21 -18.74
C MET A 179 -11.39 7.07 -18.01
N PRO A 180 -10.14 7.13 -18.48
CA PRO A 180 -9.14 7.99 -17.86
C PRO A 180 -9.58 9.45 -18.05
N LEU A 181 -10.18 10.04 -17.02
CA LEU A 181 -10.48 11.48 -16.94
C LEU A 181 -9.28 12.27 -16.38
N GLY A 182 -8.08 11.69 -16.45
CA GLY A 182 -6.83 12.33 -16.02
C GLY A 182 -6.01 12.76 -17.22
N PHE A 183 -6.12 14.02 -17.61
CA PHE A 183 -5.22 14.63 -18.62
C PHE A 183 -3.89 15.12 -18.01
N LYS A 184 -3.72 15.04 -16.68
CA LYS A 184 -2.52 15.46 -15.95
C LYS A 184 -2.27 14.54 -14.74
N LEU A 185 -1.01 14.18 -14.53
CA LEU A 185 -0.54 13.57 -13.28
C LEU A 185 -0.83 14.53 -12.11
N PRO A 186 -1.11 14.03 -10.89
CA PRO A 186 -1.40 14.89 -9.73
C PRO A 186 -0.17 15.68 -9.25
N PHE A 187 0.99 15.47 -9.87
CA PHE A 187 2.24 16.19 -9.65
C PHE A 187 2.96 16.35 -10.99
N LYS A 188 3.89 17.31 -11.05
CA LYS A 188 4.82 17.41 -12.16
C LYS A 188 6.03 16.52 -11.89
N PRO A 189 6.38 15.60 -12.80
CA PRO A 189 7.60 14.81 -12.67
C PRO A 189 8.86 15.67 -12.46
N GLU A 190 8.92 16.88 -13.03
CA GLU A 190 10.04 17.82 -12.83
C GLU A 190 10.27 18.17 -11.34
N ASP A 191 9.18 18.38 -10.60
CA ASP A 191 9.24 18.75 -9.18
C ASP A 191 9.79 17.59 -8.34
N PHE A 192 9.50 16.35 -8.74
CA PHE A 192 10.00 15.14 -8.07
C PHE A 192 11.47 14.85 -8.41
N LEU A 193 11.85 15.05 -9.68
CA LEU A 193 13.21 14.78 -10.15
C LEU A 193 14.21 15.83 -9.64
N SER A 194 13.77 17.09 -9.58
CA SER A 194 14.57 18.16 -8.97
C SER A 194 14.52 18.07 -7.45
N LYS A 195 15.63 18.39 -6.76
CA LYS A 195 15.65 18.52 -5.27
C LYS A 195 14.69 19.61 -4.73
N ASN A 196 13.93 20.29 -5.60
CA ASN A 196 12.99 21.36 -5.27
C ASN A 196 11.68 20.86 -4.64
N SER A 197 11.30 19.59 -4.77
CA SER A 197 10.17 19.01 -4.02
C SER A 197 10.36 19.09 -2.50
N VAL A 198 11.60 19.04 -2.02
CA VAL A 198 11.94 19.15 -0.59
C VAL A 198 11.71 20.57 -0.05
N ASN A 199 11.70 21.59 -0.93
CA ASN A 199 11.48 22.99 -0.54
C ASN A 199 10.00 23.36 -0.34
N TYR A 200 9.06 22.56 -0.87
CA TYR A 200 7.61 22.78 -0.68
C TYR A 200 7.03 22.12 0.58
N ILE A 201 7.83 21.29 1.25
CA ILE A 201 7.42 20.51 2.42
C ILE A 201 8.05 21.13 3.67
N SER A 202 7.26 21.94 4.38
CA SER A 202 7.72 22.73 5.52
C SER A 202 7.67 21.96 6.83
N SER A 203 6.73 21.03 7.00
CA SER A 203 6.54 20.37 8.30
C SER A 203 7.59 19.32 8.60
N VAL A 204 7.91 19.18 9.89
CA VAL A 204 8.87 18.18 10.41
C VAL A 204 8.32 16.76 10.18
N GLU A 205 6.99 16.62 10.27
CA GLU A 205 6.25 15.38 10.11
C GLU A 205 6.35 14.84 8.67
N SER A 206 6.18 15.72 7.68
CA SER A 206 6.26 15.36 6.27
C SER A 206 7.68 14.96 5.85
N LYS A 207 8.70 15.69 6.31
CA LYS A 207 10.12 15.31 6.10
C LYS A 207 10.42 13.95 6.70
N ARG A 208 9.99 13.72 7.95
CA ARG A 208 10.14 12.43 8.62
C ARG A 208 9.46 11.29 7.88
N PHE A 209 8.31 11.55 7.26
CA PHE A 209 7.61 10.54 6.45
C PHE A 209 8.38 10.19 5.19
N ILE A 210 8.89 11.19 4.46
CA ILE A 210 9.72 10.98 3.27
C ILE A 210 11.00 10.24 3.62
N ASP A 211 11.71 10.64 4.68
CA ASP A 211 12.90 9.96 5.17
C ASP A 211 12.62 8.48 5.48
N LYS A 212 11.42 8.19 6.00
CA LYS A 212 10.99 6.81 6.27
C LYS A 212 10.76 6.02 4.98
N ILE A 213 10.17 6.63 3.94
CA ILE A 213 10.03 6.00 2.62
C ILE A 213 11.41 5.68 2.03
N ILE A 214 12.32 6.66 2.03
CA ILE A 214 13.68 6.51 1.50
C ILE A 214 14.41 5.38 2.25
N LYS A 215 14.33 5.39 3.58
CA LYS A 215 14.94 4.34 4.40
C LYS A 215 14.42 2.95 4.04
N VAL A 216 13.09 2.78 3.93
CA VAL A 216 12.49 1.50 3.55
C VAL A 216 12.97 1.04 2.17
N VAL A 217 13.08 1.95 1.19
CA VAL A 217 13.60 1.63 -0.14
C VAL A 217 15.06 1.16 -0.08
N CYS A 218 15.90 1.85 0.70
CA CYS A 218 17.29 1.45 0.91
C CYS A 218 17.39 0.08 1.60
N ASP A 219 16.67 -0.14 2.70
CA ASP A 219 16.67 -1.38 3.46
C ASP A 219 16.25 -2.59 2.58
N LEU A 220 15.27 -2.40 1.69
CA LEU A 220 14.83 -3.43 0.74
C LEU A 220 15.89 -3.74 -0.32
N LYS A 221 16.57 -2.71 -0.85
CA LYS A 221 17.65 -2.87 -1.81
C LYS A 221 18.82 -3.63 -1.18
N GLU A 222 19.20 -3.31 0.05
CA GLU A 222 20.21 -4.03 0.83
C GLU A 222 19.81 -5.49 1.10
N ALA A 223 18.51 -5.75 1.28
CA ALA A 223 17.98 -7.10 1.46
C ALA A 223 17.90 -7.92 0.14
N GLY A 224 18.26 -7.32 -1.00
CA GLY A 224 18.24 -7.93 -2.33
C GLY A 224 16.85 -8.02 -2.96
N ILE A 225 15.94 -7.12 -2.60
CA ILE A 225 14.55 -7.10 -3.10
C ILE A 225 14.43 -6.02 -4.17
N GLU A 226 14.08 -6.44 -5.39
CA GLU A 226 13.94 -5.56 -6.55
C GLU A 226 12.55 -4.89 -6.61
N GLU A 227 11.54 -5.47 -5.93
CA GLU A 227 10.20 -4.90 -5.89
C GLU A 227 10.14 -3.57 -5.12
N SER A 228 9.68 -2.52 -5.81
CA SER A 228 9.48 -1.20 -5.20
C SER A 228 8.26 -1.14 -4.26
N VAL A 229 8.37 -0.32 -3.21
CA VAL A 229 7.26 0.04 -2.30
C VAL A 229 6.42 1.22 -2.80
N VAL A 230 6.92 1.96 -3.78
CA VAL A 230 6.24 3.09 -4.44
C VAL A 230 6.07 2.79 -5.92
N LEU A 231 5.09 3.41 -6.57
CA LEU A 231 5.00 3.38 -8.02
C LEU A 231 6.20 4.16 -8.61
N GLY A 232 7.02 3.51 -9.44
CA GLY A 232 8.19 4.14 -10.07
C GLY A 232 7.88 4.75 -11.43
N PHE A 233 8.71 5.70 -11.87
CA PHE A 233 8.74 6.21 -13.25
C PHE A 233 9.87 5.53 -14.01
N ASN A 234 9.59 5.13 -15.25
CA ASN A 234 10.63 4.72 -16.19
C ASN A 234 11.13 5.95 -16.94
N ILE A 235 12.43 6.23 -16.87
CA ILE A 235 13.05 7.33 -17.61
C ILE A 235 13.62 6.76 -18.90
N TYR A 236 13.10 7.22 -20.03
CA TYR A 236 13.66 6.95 -21.36
C TYR A 236 14.42 8.19 -21.84
N LEU A 237 15.71 8.03 -22.09
CA LEU A 237 16.57 9.10 -22.61
C LEU A 237 16.81 8.87 -24.11
N ASP A 238 16.44 9.86 -24.93
CA ASP A 238 16.76 9.88 -26.36
C ASP A 238 17.40 11.23 -26.74
N SER A 239 18.22 11.21 -27.79
CA SER A 239 18.90 12.42 -28.28
C SER A 239 17.90 13.37 -28.93
N VAL A 240 18.01 14.66 -28.61
CA VAL A 240 17.11 15.75 -29.04
C VAL A 240 16.87 15.79 -30.56
N LYS A 241 17.80 15.27 -31.36
CA LYS A 241 17.67 15.20 -32.83
C LYS A 241 16.56 14.26 -33.32
N LYS A 242 15.96 13.43 -32.46
CA LYS A 242 14.97 12.39 -32.84
C LYS A 242 13.61 12.50 -32.15
N ILE A 243 13.35 13.56 -31.40
CA ILE A 243 12.14 13.65 -30.58
C ILE A 243 10.98 14.27 -31.37
N THR A 244 9.87 13.54 -31.48
CA THR A 244 8.57 14.06 -31.92
C THR A 244 7.50 14.02 -30.82
N ASN A 245 7.72 13.30 -29.71
CA ASN A 245 6.75 13.16 -28.62
C ASN A 245 7.45 12.85 -27.27
N SER A 246 8.10 13.85 -26.65
CA SER A 246 8.68 13.72 -25.30
C SER A 246 7.79 14.34 -24.24
N ASP A 247 7.64 13.66 -23.10
CA ASP A 247 6.95 14.20 -21.91
C ASP A 247 7.80 15.24 -21.15
N LEU A 248 9.13 15.17 -21.26
CA LEU A 248 10.10 16.06 -20.60
C LEU A 248 11.29 16.35 -21.53
N LEU A 249 11.71 17.62 -21.60
CA LEU A 249 12.96 18.05 -22.23
C LEU A 249 13.95 18.47 -21.14
N VAL A 250 15.01 17.69 -20.98
CA VAL A 250 16.03 17.91 -19.94
C VAL A 250 17.36 18.26 -20.61
N ALA A 251 18.04 19.30 -20.13
CA ALA A 251 19.38 19.68 -20.58
C ALA A 251 20.45 19.08 -19.64
N ILE A 252 21.57 18.64 -20.21
CA ILE A 252 22.73 18.19 -19.44
C ILE A 252 23.57 19.42 -19.08
N THR A 253 23.79 19.66 -17.78
CA THR A 253 24.69 20.70 -17.27
C THR A 253 25.72 20.09 -16.30
N SER A 254 26.62 20.92 -15.76
CA SER A 254 27.59 20.51 -14.73
C SER A 254 26.87 20.02 -13.46
N GLU A 255 27.53 19.14 -12.68
CA GLU A 255 26.94 18.55 -11.47
C GLU A 255 26.55 19.60 -10.41
N GLU A 256 27.28 20.72 -10.36
CA GLU A 256 27.02 21.83 -9.43
C GLU A 256 25.77 22.65 -9.80
N GLU A 257 25.38 22.66 -11.07
CA GLU A 257 24.23 23.40 -11.61
C GLU A 257 23.02 22.51 -11.89
N ALA A 258 23.16 21.20 -11.70
CA ALA A 258 22.11 20.24 -12.04
C ALA A 258 21.03 20.16 -10.95
N ASP A 259 19.78 20.37 -11.35
CA ASP A 259 18.61 20.16 -10.49
C ASP A 259 18.45 18.68 -10.05
N ALA A 260 18.95 17.76 -10.88
CA ALA A 260 18.86 16.31 -10.70
C ALA A 260 20.04 15.59 -11.36
N SER A 261 20.58 14.56 -10.71
CA SER A 261 21.70 13.75 -11.23
C SER A 261 21.23 12.35 -11.61
N PHE A 262 21.54 11.91 -12.84
CA PHE A 262 21.22 10.56 -13.33
C PHE A 262 22.49 9.84 -13.78
N ALA A 263 22.64 8.57 -13.38
CA ALA A 263 23.70 7.71 -13.86
C ALA A 263 23.13 6.69 -14.84
N LYS A 264 23.60 6.73 -16.10
CA LYS A 264 23.33 5.66 -17.07
C LYS A 264 24.39 4.58 -16.90
N THR A 265 23.99 3.39 -16.48
CA THR A 265 24.90 2.24 -16.38
C THR A 265 24.73 1.35 -17.60
N ASP A 266 25.60 1.51 -18.59
CA ASP A 266 25.65 0.62 -19.74
C ASP A 266 26.51 -0.62 -19.40
N LYS A 267 25.99 -1.83 -19.65
CA LYS A 267 26.80 -3.05 -19.59
C LYS A 267 27.65 -3.14 -20.84
N ILE A 268 28.92 -2.76 -20.73
CA ILE A 268 29.88 -2.89 -21.82
C ILE A 268 30.40 -4.32 -21.84
N GLN A 269 30.17 -5.03 -22.95
CA GLN A 269 30.95 -6.24 -23.26
C GLN A 269 32.21 -5.79 -24.01
N ILE A 270 33.36 -5.95 -23.36
CA ILE A 270 34.66 -5.74 -24.01
C ILE A 270 34.87 -6.92 -24.96
N SER A 271 35.00 -6.65 -26.25
CA SER A 271 35.34 -7.63 -27.27
C SER A 271 36.73 -7.31 -27.82
N ASP A 272 37.55 -8.34 -28.00
CA ASP A 272 38.89 -8.24 -28.62
C ASP A 272 38.82 -8.25 -30.16
N ASP A 273 37.61 -8.20 -30.73
CA ASP A 273 37.41 -8.15 -32.19
C ASP A 273 37.75 -6.74 -32.73
N PRO A 274 38.76 -6.60 -33.62
CA PRO A 274 39.13 -5.32 -34.21
C PRO A 274 38.03 -4.66 -35.08
N ASN A 275 36.94 -5.38 -35.38
CA ASN A 275 35.77 -4.85 -36.08
C ASN A 275 34.56 -4.55 -35.18
N ALA A 276 34.68 -4.74 -33.86
CA ALA A 276 33.60 -4.39 -32.93
C ALA A 276 33.39 -2.86 -32.94
N ARG A 277 32.19 -2.43 -33.33
CA ARG A 277 31.78 -1.03 -33.19
C ARG A 277 31.26 -0.80 -31.75
N PRO A 278 31.54 0.38 -31.18
CA PRO A 278 31.04 0.76 -29.86
C PRO A 278 29.51 0.76 -29.78
#